data_AF-A0A9P0K4E0-F1
#
_entry.id   AF-A0A9P0K4E0-F1
#
_cell.length_a   1.000
_cell.length_b   1.000
_cell.length_c   1.000
_cell.angle_alpha   90.00
_cell.angle_beta   90.00
_cell.angle_gamma   90.00
#
_symmetry.space_group_name_H-M   'P 1'
#
loop_
_entity.id
_entity.type
_entity.pdbx_description
1 polymer ?
#
loop_
_entity_poly.entity_id
_entity_poly.type
_entity_poly.pdbx_seq_one_letter_code
_entity_poly.pdbx_strand_id
1 'polypeptide(L)'
;MAVGLYKLSQKNRNTLASIIYFMCTLEMAIGFCMAGSSFYTMIVVSPIIHSEKSEVDFAFAITGIFGTHIIIQHIVGYKVCFKCFKQAYKKSTKSLLFLWSCIGANMTLNLLIVCHYLRKLKGHIAKSVKQSFMIGMGHYLKDITWKGTIDKLQYDNQCCGIFSFEDWEEKAWLTKYHVNAECDTIKDGMISGRDVLSPSRQLESTVSVKTSCRSL
;
A
#
# COMPACT_ATOMS: atom_id res chain seq x y z
N MET A 1 8.71 -34.84 -31.34
CA MET A 1 8.43 -34.86 -29.89
C MET A 1 7.22 -35.74 -29.61
N ALA A 2 7.47 -36.98 -29.21
CA ALA A 2 6.44 -37.93 -28.80
C ALA A 2 6.05 -37.64 -27.35
N VAL A 3 5.09 -36.74 -27.15
CA VAL A 3 4.38 -36.64 -25.86
C VAL A 3 3.37 -37.78 -25.84
N GLY A 4 3.52 -38.68 -24.87
CA GLY A 4 2.74 -39.92 -24.73
C GLY A 4 1.25 -39.71 -24.99
N LEU A 5 0.70 -40.53 -25.88
CA LEU A 5 -0.72 -40.56 -26.23
C LEU A 5 -1.52 -41.17 -25.08
N TYR A 6 -1.66 -40.44 -23.97
CA TYR A 6 -2.69 -40.75 -22.98
C TYR A 6 -4.05 -40.47 -23.61
N LYS A 7 -4.73 -41.54 -24.03
CA LYS A 7 -6.10 -41.48 -24.52
C LYS A 7 -7.02 -41.28 -23.32
N LEU A 8 -7.09 -40.03 -22.83
CA LEU A 8 -7.94 -39.65 -21.71
C LEU A 8 -9.40 -40.03 -22.00
N SER A 9 -9.99 -40.81 -21.09
CA SER A 9 -11.42 -41.12 -21.07
C SER A 9 -12.26 -39.84 -20.95
N GLN A 10 -13.46 -39.82 -21.53
CA GLN A 10 -14.33 -38.64 -21.59
C GLN A 10 -14.64 -38.08 -20.19
N LYS A 11 -14.82 -38.95 -19.19
CA LYS A 11 -15.04 -38.56 -17.79
C LYS A 11 -13.87 -37.74 -17.23
N ASN A 12 -12.63 -38.19 -17.49
CA ASN A 12 -11.42 -37.51 -17.02
C ASN A 12 -11.21 -36.15 -17.73
N ARG A 13 -11.65 -36.03 -18.99
CA ARG A 13 -11.61 -34.74 -19.71
C ARG A 13 -12.56 -33.72 -19.12
N ASN A 14 -13.77 -34.14 -18.71
CA ASN A 14 -14.71 -33.26 -18.01
C ASN A 14 -14.14 -32.80 -16.66
N THR A 15 -13.57 -33.71 -15.88
CA THR A 15 -12.96 -33.35 -14.58
C THR A 15 -11.81 -32.36 -14.76
N LEU A 16 -10.89 -32.62 -15.72
CA LEU A 16 -9.78 -31.72 -15.98
C LEU A 16 -10.25 -30.34 -16.49
N ALA A 17 -11.23 -30.30 -17.39
CA ALA A 17 -11.80 -29.05 -17.88
C ALA A 17 -12.45 -28.26 -16.75
N SER A 18 -13.18 -28.92 -15.84
CA SER A 18 -13.80 -28.30 -14.67
C SER A 18 -12.75 -27.71 -13.71
N ILE A 19 -11.66 -28.44 -13.44
CA ILE A 19 -10.56 -27.93 -12.60
C ILE A 19 -9.91 -26.70 -13.24
N ILE A 20 -9.57 -26.76 -14.52
CA ILE A 20 -8.93 -25.62 -15.22
C ILE A 20 -9.87 -24.42 -15.22
N TYR A 21 -11.17 -24.64 -15.44
CA TYR A 21 -12.18 -23.59 -15.39
C TYR A 21 -12.21 -22.91 -14.01
N PHE A 22 -12.24 -23.69 -12.94
CA PHE A 22 -12.23 -23.18 -11.57
C PHE A 22 -10.95 -22.38 -11.27
N MET A 23 -9.79 -22.89 -11.66
CA MET A 23 -8.51 -22.18 -11.49
C MET A 23 -8.50 -20.86 -12.28
N CYS A 24 -8.98 -20.87 -13.53
CA CYS A 24 -9.12 -19.65 -14.32
C CYS A 24 -10.06 -18.64 -13.64
N THR A 25 -11.18 -19.07 -13.04
CA THR A 25 -12.08 -18.14 -12.32
C THR A 25 -11.42 -17.52 -11.09
N LEU A 26 -10.56 -18.25 -10.37
CA LEU A 26 -9.78 -17.69 -9.28
C LEU A 26 -8.75 -16.67 -9.78
N GLU A 27 -8.08 -16.95 -10.90
CA GLU A 27 -7.16 -15.99 -11.53
C GLU A 27 -7.85 -14.69 -11.90
N MET A 28 -9.10 -14.76 -12.40
CA MET A 28 -9.89 -13.57 -12.71
C MET A 28 -10.16 -12.73 -11.45
N ALA A 29 -10.59 -13.37 -10.35
CA ALA A 29 -10.84 -12.67 -9.10
C ALA A 29 -9.59 -11.95 -8.60
N ILE A 30 -8.43 -12.61 -8.65
CA ILE A 30 -7.14 -12.01 -8.30
C ILE A 30 -6.81 -10.82 -9.21
N GLY A 31 -6.98 -10.96 -10.53
CA GLY A 31 -6.76 -9.88 -11.49
C GLY A 31 -7.61 -8.63 -11.21
N PHE A 32 -8.89 -8.82 -10.86
CA PHE A 32 -9.77 -7.73 -10.45
C PHE A 32 -9.35 -7.08 -9.14
N CYS A 33 -8.99 -7.87 -8.12
CA CYS A 33 -8.49 -7.32 -6.86
C CYS A 33 -7.21 -6.50 -7.06
N MET A 34 -6.28 -6.96 -7.91
CA MET A 34 -5.05 -6.25 -8.23
C MET A 34 -5.30 -4.95 -9.01
N ALA A 35 -6.12 -4.99 -10.06
CA ALA A 35 -6.47 -3.80 -10.83
C ALA A 35 -7.27 -2.78 -9.99
N GLY A 36 -8.21 -3.26 -9.19
CA GLY A 36 -9.03 -2.42 -8.30
C GLY A 36 -8.22 -1.75 -7.19
N SER A 37 -7.32 -2.49 -6.53
CA SER A 37 -6.44 -1.92 -5.51
C SER A 37 -5.44 -0.92 -6.08
N SER A 38 -4.90 -1.17 -7.28
CA SER A 38 -4.05 -0.22 -8.01
C SER A 38 -4.80 1.08 -8.33
N PHE A 39 -6.02 0.98 -8.87
CA PHE A 39 -6.83 2.16 -9.18
C PHE A 39 -7.21 2.96 -7.93
N TYR A 40 -7.62 2.26 -6.86
CA TYR A 40 -7.94 2.86 -5.57
C TYR A 40 -6.74 3.62 -4.98
N THR A 41 -5.56 3.00 -4.98
CA THR A 41 -4.33 3.63 -4.46
C THR A 41 -3.89 4.82 -5.31
N MET A 42 -4.00 4.76 -6.63
CA MET A 42 -3.70 5.90 -7.50
C MET A 42 -4.63 7.10 -7.26
N ILE A 43 -5.91 6.89 -6.97
CA ILE A 43 -6.85 8.01 -6.74
C ILE A 43 -6.74 8.56 -5.32
N VAL A 44 -6.68 7.69 -4.32
CA VAL A 44 -6.81 8.09 -2.91
C VAL A 44 -5.45 8.37 -2.28
N VAL A 45 -4.42 7.58 -2.61
CA VAL A 45 -3.14 7.59 -1.90
C VAL A 45 -2.09 8.45 -2.63
N SER A 46 -2.06 8.42 -3.97
CA SER A 46 -1.15 9.27 -4.77
C SER A 46 -1.16 10.77 -4.41
N PRO A 47 -2.32 11.42 -4.13
CA PRO A 47 -2.31 12.84 -3.77
C PRO A 47 -1.73 13.13 -2.36
N ILE A 48 -1.67 12.13 -1.48
CA ILE A 48 -1.20 12.27 -0.09
C ILE A 48 0.32 12.07 0.00
N ILE A 49 0.91 11.30 -0.93
CA ILE A 49 2.33 10.98 -0.93
C ILE A 49 3.11 12.07 -1.66
N HIS A 50 3.80 12.92 -0.90
CA HIS A 50 4.60 14.02 -1.45
C HIS A 50 6.06 13.65 -1.77
N SER A 51 6.58 12.57 -1.20
CA SER A 51 7.98 12.12 -1.37
C SER A 51 8.06 10.94 -2.34
N GLU A 52 9.02 10.93 -3.27
CA GLU A 52 9.26 9.81 -4.21
C GLU A 52 8.02 9.40 -5.05
N LYS A 53 7.12 10.37 -5.32
CA LYS A 53 5.83 10.16 -5.99
C LYS A 53 5.93 9.38 -7.31
N SER A 54 6.95 9.66 -8.13
CA SER A 54 7.12 9.01 -9.43
C SER A 54 7.38 7.50 -9.34
N GLU A 55 8.17 7.05 -8.34
CA GLU A 55 8.50 5.63 -8.19
C GLU A 55 7.32 4.84 -7.64
N VAL A 56 6.62 5.42 -6.67
CA VAL A 56 5.44 4.83 -6.03
C VAL A 56 4.27 4.75 -7.02
N ASP A 57 3.98 5.84 -7.75
CA ASP A 57 2.94 5.85 -8.77
C ASP A 57 3.24 4.86 -9.90
N PHE A 58 4.51 4.76 -10.32
CA PHE A 58 4.93 3.80 -11.35
C PHE A 58 4.71 2.35 -10.90
N ALA A 59 5.03 2.03 -9.64
CA ALA A 59 4.80 0.70 -9.08
C ALA A 59 3.31 0.33 -9.03
N PHE A 60 2.45 1.27 -8.64
CA PHE A 60 1.01 1.04 -8.65
C PHE A 60 0.46 0.91 -10.07
N ALA A 61 0.90 1.76 -11.00
CA ALA A 61 0.49 1.69 -12.41
C ALA A 61 0.88 0.35 -13.06
N ILE A 62 2.12 -0.12 -12.86
CA ILE A 62 2.57 -1.44 -13.35
C ILE A 62 1.73 -2.55 -12.76
N THR A 63 1.44 -2.50 -11.46
CA THR A 63 0.62 -3.52 -10.78
C THR A 63 -0.80 -3.56 -11.37
N GLY A 64 -1.38 -2.41 -11.68
CA GLY A 64 -2.67 -2.29 -12.36
C GLY A 64 -2.66 -2.87 -13.77
N ILE A 65 -1.64 -2.53 -14.57
CA ILE A 65 -1.44 -3.10 -15.91
C ILE A 65 -1.26 -4.62 -15.84
N PHE A 66 -0.56 -5.13 -14.83
CA PHE A 66 -0.43 -6.58 -14.61
C PHE A 66 -1.79 -7.23 -14.32
N GLY A 67 -2.61 -6.61 -13.48
CA GLY A 67 -3.97 -7.06 -13.18
C GLY A 67 -4.84 -7.17 -14.43
N THR A 68 -4.78 -6.17 -15.32
CA THR A 68 -5.54 -6.21 -16.60
C THR A 68 -5.03 -7.30 -17.54
N HIS A 69 -3.71 -7.54 -17.61
CA HIS A 69 -3.16 -8.64 -18.39
C HIS A 69 -3.61 -10.02 -17.88
N ILE A 70 -3.74 -10.21 -16.56
CA ILE A 70 -4.29 -11.45 -15.96
C ILE A 70 -5.75 -11.65 -16.41
N ILE A 71 -6.55 -10.59 -16.44
CA ILE A 71 -7.95 -10.66 -16.91
C ILE A 71 -8.01 -11.04 -18.41
N ILE A 72 -7.13 -10.48 -19.24
CA ILE A 72 -7.06 -10.84 -20.66
C ILE A 72 -6.64 -12.31 -20.83
N GLN A 73 -5.62 -12.74 -20.08
CA GLN A 73 -5.13 -14.13 -20.08
C GLN A 73 -6.23 -15.11 -19.69
N HIS A 74 -7.10 -14.74 -18.73
CA HIS A 74 -8.28 -15.50 -18.37
C HIS A 74 -9.26 -15.64 -19.55
N ILE A 75 -9.64 -14.53 -20.20
CA ILE A 75 -10.63 -14.56 -21.31
C ILE A 75 -10.11 -15.44 -22.45
N VAL A 76 -8.81 -15.35 -22.76
CA VAL A 76 -8.15 -16.21 -23.75
C VAL A 76 -8.14 -17.66 -23.28
N GLY A 77 -7.78 -17.92 -22.02
CA GLY A 77 -7.77 -19.24 -21.41
C GLY A 77 -9.14 -19.92 -21.48
N TYR A 78 -10.22 -19.19 -21.19
CA TYR A 78 -11.59 -19.68 -21.32
C TYR A 78 -11.90 -20.16 -22.74
N LYS A 79 -11.57 -19.34 -23.75
CA LYS A 79 -11.76 -19.69 -25.17
C LYS A 79 -10.91 -20.89 -25.59
N VAL A 80 -9.67 -20.98 -25.09
CA VAL A 80 -8.76 -22.12 -25.33
C VAL A 80 -9.35 -23.39 -24.72
N CYS A 81 -9.80 -23.36 -23.46
CA CYS A 81 -10.42 -24.49 -22.76
C CYS A 81 -11.67 -24.99 -23.49
N PHE A 82 -12.54 -24.08 -23.93
CA PHE A 82 -13.73 -24.44 -24.70
C PHE A 82 -13.37 -25.11 -26.04
N LYS A 83 -12.38 -24.58 -26.76
CA LYS A 83 -11.89 -25.20 -28.02
C LYS A 83 -11.22 -26.55 -27.78
N CYS A 84 -10.45 -26.71 -26.70
CA CYS A 84 -9.84 -27.97 -26.29
C CYS A 84 -10.91 -29.03 -25.98
N PHE A 85 -12.01 -28.63 -25.34
CA PHE A 85 -13.13 -29.51 -25.05
C PHE A 85 -13.82 -30.03 -26.32
N LYS A 86 -14.12 -29.14 -27.27
CA LYS A 86 -14.87 -29.47 -28.48
C LYS A 86 -14.03 -30.09 -29.60
N GLN A 87 -12.75 -29.71 -29.72
CA GLN A 87 -11.88 -30.04 -30.86
C GLN A 87 -10.44 -30.40 -30.43
N ALA A 88 -10.28 -31.32 -29.47
CA ALA A 88 -8.99 -31.73 -28.91
C ALA A 88 -7.97 -32.27 -29.95
N TYR A 89 -8.45 -32.93 -31.01
CA TYR A 89 -7.58 -33.65 -31.94
C TYR A 89 -7.01 -32.77 -33.07
N LYS A 90 -7.48 -31.53 -33.23
CA LYS A 90 -7.04 -30.66 -34.32
C LYS A 90 -5.65 -30.09 -34.02
N LYS A 91 -4.72 -30.15 -34.99
CA LYS A 91 -3.35 -29.60 -34.87
C LYS A 91 -3.34 -28.12 -34.45
N SER A 92 -4.31 -27.34 -34.95
CA SER A 92 -4.50 -25.93 -34.59
C SER A 92 -4.77 -25.72 -33.09
N THR A 93 -5.53 -26.62 -32.44
CA THR A 93 -5.83 -26.55 -31.01
C THR A 93 -4.58 -26.75 -30.16
N LYS A 94 -3.70 -27.70 -30.55
CA LYS A 94 -2.42 -27.93 -29.86
C LYS A 94 -1.49 -26.72 -29.93
N SER A 95 -1.41 -26.09 -31.11
CA SER A 95 -0.60 -24.87 -31.29
C SER A 95 -1.14 -23.70 -30.47
N LEU A 96 -2.46 -23.54 -30.39
CA LEU A 96 -3.11 -22.49 -29.62
C LEU A 96 -2.92 -22.68 -28.11
N LEU A 97 -3.01 -23.93 -27.62
CA LEU A 97 -2.72 -24.27 -26.23
C LEU A 97 -1.25 -23.99 -25.88
N PHE A 98 -0.31 -24.39 -26.76
CA PHE A 98 1.11 -24.12 -26.57
C PHE A 98 1.40 -22.62 -26.49
N LEU A 99 0.83 -21.82 -27.40
CA LEU A 99 0.99 -20.37 -27.39
C LEU A 99 0.43 -19.76 -26.09
N TRP A 100 -0.76 -20.19 -25.66
CA TRP A 100 -1.37 -19.73 -24.41
C TRP A 100 -0.51 -20.08 -23.18
N SER A 101 0.07 -21.29 -23.15
CA SER A 101 1.01 -21.70 -22.10
C SER A 101 2.32 -20.89 -22.13
N CYS A 102 2.87 -20.58 -23.30
CA CYS A 102 4.05 -19.72 -23.42
C CYS A 102 3.78 -18.29 -22.91
N ILE A 103 2.63 -17.71 -23.24
CA ILE A 103 2.20 -16.40 -22.73
C ILE A 103 2.04 -16.47 -21.20
N GLY A 104 1.41 -17.53 -20.68
CA GLY A 104 1.26 -17.74 -19.24
C GLY A 104 2.61 -17.85 -18.53
N ALA A 105 3.56 -18.61 -19.07
CA ALA A 105 4.91 -18.74 -18.49
C ALA A 105 5.67 -17.40 -18.50
N ASN A 106 5.58 -16.63 -19.59
CA ASN A 106 6.15 -15.29 -19.67
C ASN A 106 5.52 -14.35 -18.62
N MET A 107 4.21 -14.41 -18.43
CA MET A 107 3.51 -13.65 -17.40
C MET A 107 3.99 -14.01 -15.98
N THR A 108 4.15 -15.30 -15.68
CA THR A 108 4.71 -15.74 -14.38
C THR A 108 6.13 -15.22 -14.17
N LEU A 109 6.98 -15.25 -15.20
CA LEU A 109 8.34 -14.71 -15.11
C LEU A 109 8.32 -13.21 -14.79
N ASN A 110 7.51 -12.43 -15.49
CA ASN A 110 7.40 -11.00 -15.21
C ASN A 110 6.84 -10.73 -13.82
N LEU A 111 5.87 -11.52 -13.34
CA LEU A 111 5.37 -11.41 -11.96
C LEU A 111 6.51 -11.60 -10.95
N LEU A 112 7.40 -12.57 -11.15
CA LEU A 112 8.56 -12.77 -10.28
C LEU A 112 9.50 -11.56 -10.28
N ILE A 113 9.73 -10.94 -11.44
CA ILE A 113 10.54 -9.72 -11.58
C ILE A 113 9.88 -8.55 -10.83
N VAL A 114 8.58 -8.33 -11.03
CA VAL A 114 7.82 -7.28 -10.32
C VAL A 114 7.83 -7.52 -8.82
N CYS A 115 7.59 -8.75 -8.35
CA CYS A 115 7.68 -9.09 -6.93
C CYS A 115 9.08 -8.81 -6.36
N HIS A 116 10.14 -9.13 -7.11
CA HIS A 116 11.51 -8.82 -6.70
C HIS A 116 11.74 -7.29 -6.60
N TYR A 117 11.24 -6.53 -7.57
CA TYR A 117 11.33 -5.07 -7.58
C TYR A 117 10.57 -4.44 -6.41
N LEU A 118 9.32 -4.86 -6.17
CA LEU A 118 8.49 -4.39 -5.06
C LEU A 118 9.14 -4.66 -3.69
N ARG A 119 9.86 -5.78 -3.54
CA ARG A 119 10.61 -6.08 -2.31
C ARG A 119 11.77 -5.12 -2.07
N LYS A 120 12.38 -4.55 -3.11
CA LYS A 120 13.38 -3.48 -2.98
C LYS A 120 12.71 -2.15 -2.68
N LEU A 121 11.57 -1.88 -3.33
CA LEU A 121 10.84 -0.62 -3.20
C LEU A 121 10.17 -0.44 -1.82
N LYS A 122 9.92 -1.52 -1.07
CA LYS A 122 9.28 -1.44 0.27
C LYS A 122 9.95 -0.43 1.21
N GLY A 123 11.29 -0.31 1.16
CA GLY A 123 12.04 0.62 2.01
C GLY A 123 11.82 2.08 1.62
N HIS A 124 11.77 2.34 0.31
CA HIS A 124 11.45 3.64 -0.27
C HIS A 124 10.01 4.07 0.09
N ILE A 125 9.04 3.16 -0.09
CA ILE A 125 7.65 3.40 0.31
C ILE A 125 7.56 3.74 1.80
N ALA A 126 8.20 2.95 2.67
CA ALA A 126 8.18 3.21 4.12
C ALA A 126 8.78 4.59 4.47
N LYS A 127 9.90 4.95 3.84
CA LYS A 127 10.54 6.26 4.03
C LYS A 127 9.67 7.40 3.52
N SER A 128 9.05 7.22 2.36
CA SER A 128 8.15 8.20 1.75
C SER A 128 6.88 8.43 2.57
N VAL A 129 6.27 7.35 3.09
CA VAL A 129 5.12 7.43 4.00
C VAL A 129 5.53 8.15 5.29
N LYS A 130 6.68 7.81 5.88
CA LYS A 130 7.22 8.52 7.05
C LYS A 130 7.36 10.02 6.79
N GLN A 131 7.97 10.40 5.65
CA GLN A 131 8.16 11.80 5.30
C GLN A 131 6.84 12.54 5.12
N SER A 132 5.87 11.91 4.46
CA SER A 132 4.53 12.47 4.23
C SER A 132 3.79 12.68 5.55
N PHE A 133 3.90 11.72 6.48
CA PHE A 133 3.33 11.84 7.81
C PHE A 133 4.00 12.95 8.63
N MET A 134 5.33 13.07 8.57
CA MET A 134 6.04 14.18 9.22
C MET A 134 5.57 15.54 8.69
N ILE A 135 5.41 15.68 7.38
CA ILE A 135 4.87 16.92 6.77
C ILE A 135 3.45 17.17 7.32
N GLY A 136 2.58 16.17 7.28
CA GLY A 136 1.21 16.24 7.81
C GLY A 136 1.15 16.69 9.27
N MET A 137 1.99 16.15 10.15
CA MET A 137 2.08 16.57 11.55
C MET A 137 2.43 18.06 11.70
N GLY A 138 3.27 18.61 10.82
CA GLY A 138 3.61 20.04 10.82
C GLY A 138 2.47 20.96 10.37
N HIS A 139 1.50 20.41 9.64
CA HIS A 139 0.29 21.09 9.19
C HIS A 139 -0.95 20.73 10.03
N TYR A 140 -0.78 19.93 11.09
CA TYR A 140 -1.88 19.39 11.90
C TYR A 140 -2.83 20.45 12.44
N LEU A 141 -2.32 21.58 12.97
CA LEU A 141 -3.18 22.69 13.43
C LEU A 141 -3.54 23.71 12.34
N LYS A 142 -2.89 23.63 11.17
CA LYS A 142 -3.05 24.61 10.08
C LYS A 142 -4.12 24.18 9.07
N ASP A 143 -4.38 22.89 8.96
CA ASP A 143 -5.28 22.32 7.97
C ASP A 143 -6.16 21.23 8.60
N ILE A 144 -7.49 21.43 8.52
CA ILE A 144 -8.48 20.51 9.08
C ILE A 144 -8.45 19.13 8.41
N THR A 145 -8.01 19.06 7.15
CA THR A 145 -7.91 17.79 6.41
C THR A 145 -6.78 16.93 6.94
N TRP A 146 -5.62 17.52 7.24
CA TRP A 146 -4.48 16.83 7.87
C TRP A 146 -4.83 16.37 9.28
N LYS A 147 -5.50 17.22 10.07
CA LYS A 147 -6.01 16.83 11.39
C LYS A 147 -6.92 15.61 11.33
N GLY A 148 -7.98 15.67 10.53
CA GLY A 148 -8.93 14.57 10.40
C GLY A 148 -8.30 13.28 9.89
N THR A 149 -7.34 13.38 8.96
CA THR A 149 -6.63 12.21 8.41
C THR A 149 -5.71 11.56 9.44
N ILE A 150 -4.93 12.35 10.17
CA ILE A 150 -4.00 11.85 11.19
C ILE A 150 -4.76 11.27 12.38
N ASP A 151 -5.79 11.97 12.88
CA ASP A 151 -6.61 11.50 14.01
C ASP A 151 -7.29 10.17 13.68
N LYS A 152 -7.87 10.06 12.47
CA LYS A 152 -8.49 8.81 12.02
C LYS A 152 -7.47 7.68 11.91
N LEU A 153 -6.30 7.94 11.33
CA LEU A 153 -5.26 6.92 11.18
C LEU A 153 -4.78 6.41 12.55
N GLN A 154 -4.55 7.32 13.50
CA GLN A 154 -4.11 7.00 14.85
C GLN A 154 -5.19 6.26 15.65
N TYR A 155 -6.46 6.65 15.51
CA TYR A 155 -7.58 5.97 16.13
C TYR A 155 -7.77 4.54 15.57
N ASP A 156 -7.83 4.40 14.24
CA ASP A 156 -8.06 3.13 13.55
C ASP A 156 -6.92 2.11 13.83
N ASN A 157 -5.69 2.59 14.03
CA ASN A 157 -4.51 1.76 14.29
C ASN A 157 -4.07 1.74 15.77
N GLN A 158 -4.80 2.42 16.67
CA GLN A 158 -4.48 2.55 18.09
C GLN A 158 -3.01 2.96 18.36
N CYS A 159 -2.47 3.87 17.54
CA CYS A 159 -1.09 4.34 17.61
C CYS A 159 -1.02 5.86 17.86
N CYS A 160 0.14 6.36 18.29
CA CYS A 160 0.38 7.78 18.50
C CYS A 160 1.78 8.17 18.02
N GLY A 161 1.86 9.20 17.18
CA GLY A 161 3.07 9.59 16.47
C GLY A 161 3.41 8.66 15.29
N ILE A 162 4.65 8.72 14.81
CA ILE A 162 5.15 7.86 13.73
C ILE A 162 5.74 6.57 14.32
N PHE A 163 6.56 6.72 15.35
CA PHE A 163 7.17 5.65 16.13
C PHE A 163 6.79 5.73 17.61
N SER A 164 6.62 6.94 18.14
CA SER A 164 6.30 7.20 19.54
C SER A 164 5.50 8.48 19.70
N PHE A 165 4.82 8.63 20.84
CA PHE A 165 4.13 9.87 21.20
C PHE A 165 5.08 11.08 21.24
N GLU A 166 6.37 10.85 21.51
CA GLU A 166 7.43 11.86 21.54
C GLU A 166 7.63 12.57 20.19
N ASP A 167 7.22 11.96 19.07
CA ASP A 167 7.30 12.58 17.74
C ASP A 167 6.45 13.87 17.66
N TRP A 168 5.41 13.98 18.50
CA TRP A 168 4.63 15.20 18.63
C TRP A 168 5.42 16.28 19.37
N GLU A 169 6.25 15.93 20.34
CA GLU A 169 7.03 16.93 21.09
C GLU A 169 8.17 17.50 20.25
N GLU A 170 8.78 16.67 19.39
CA GLU A 170 9.88 17.08 18.50
C GLU A 170 9.41 18.00 17.35
N LYS A 171 8.14 17.88 16.93
CA LYS A 171 7.58 18.67 15.82
C LYS A 171 7.04 20.01 16.31
N ALA A 172 7.38 21.09 15.59
CA ALA A 172 6.73 22.39 15.76
C ALA A 172 5.31 22.42 15.16
N TRP A 173 4.40 21.58 15.67
CA TRP A 173 2.98 21.58 15.29
C TRP A 173 2.18 22.65 16.05
N LEU A 174 2.67 23.07 17.23
CA LEU A 174 2.16 24.21 18.00
C LEU A 174 2.85 25.51 17.57
N THR A 175 2.08 26.44 17.01
CA THR A 175 2.56 27.81 16.77
C THR A 175 2.73 28.54 18.10
N LYS A 176 3.71 29.45 18.22
CA LYS A 176 4.01 30.27 19.43
C LYS A 176 2.79 30.98 20.04
N TYR A 177 1.72 31.16 19.27
CA TYR A 177 0.44 31.78 19.67
C TYR A 177 -0.55 30.85 20.41
N HIS A 178 -0.29 29.53 20.48
CA HIS A 178 -1.12 28.58 21.23
C HIS A 178 -0.54 28.22 22.61
N VAL A 179 0.68 28.69 22.91
CA VAL A 179 1.22 28.64 24.27
C VAL A 179 0.67 29.86 25.00
N ASN A 180 -0.12 29.64 26.05
CA ASN A 180 -0.67 30.72 26.87
C ASN A 180 0.49 31.54 27.47
N ALA A 181 0.82 32.68 26.84
CA ALA A 181 1.85 33.60 27.32
C ALA A 181 1.49 34.28 28.66
N GLU A 182 0.27 34.03 29.15
CA GLU A 182 -0.23 34.48 30.44
C GLU A 182 0.12 33.54 31.60
N CYS A 183 0.76 32.39 31.35
CA CYS A 183 1.25 31.54 32.42
C CYS A 183 2.54 32.15 33.00
N ASP A 184 2.53 32.51 34.30
CA ASP A 184 3.66 33.21 34.96
C ASP A 184 4.98 32.43 34.91
N THR A 185 4.93 31.10 34.77
CA THR A 185 6.10 30.24 34.56
C THR A 185 6.84 30.49 33.24
N ILE A 186 6.20 31.08 32.24
CA ILE A 186 6.83 31.44 30.95
C ILE A 186 7.44 32.84 31.00
N LYS A 187 6.86 33.76 31.78
CA LYS A 187 7.42 35.11 32.01
C LYS A 187 8.77 35.04 32.72
N ASP A 188 8.90 34.20 33.74
CA ASP A 188 10.18 34.04 34.46
C ASP A 188 11.29 33.43 33.58
N GLY A 189 10.94 32.54 32.65
CA GLY A 189 11.88 31.99 31.67
C GLY A 189 12.38 33.02 30.65
N MET A 190 11.49 33.89 30.17
CA MET A 190 11.84 34.97 29.24
C MET A 190 12.66 36.09 29.88
N ILE A 191 12.39 36.44 31.15
CA ILE A 191 13.15 37.47 31.88
C ILE A 191 14.56 36.97 32.24
N SER A 192 14.73 35.67 32.48
CA SER A 192 16.02 35.04 32.81
C SER A 192 16.92 34.75 31.59
N GLY A 193 16.51 35.11 30.36
CA GLY A 193 17.31 34.85 29.15
C GLY A 193 17.57 33.36 28.88
N ARG A 194 16.73 32.47 29.39
CA ARG A 194 16.85 31.02 29.14
C ARG A 194 15.96 30.68 27.96
N ASP A 195 16.56 30.24 26.85
CA ASP A 195 15.83 29.64 25.74
C ASP A 195 15.09 28.39 26.25
N VAL A 196 13.80 28.52 26.48
CA VAL A 196 12.90 27.44 26.93
C VAL A 196 12.64 26.39 25.82
N LEU A 197 13.42 26.43 24.73
CA LEU A 197 13.27 25.59 23.55
C LEU A 197 14.52 24.70 23.31
N SER A 198 15.10 24.14 24.38
CA SER A 198 16.07 23.04 24.27
C SER A 198 15.50 21.77 24.94
N PRO A 199 15.25 20.66 24.21
CA PRO A 199 14.52 19.51 24.75
C PRO A 199 15.33 18.62 25.70
N SER A 200 16.61 18.87 25.92
CA SER A 200 17.52 17.85 26.45
C SER A 200 17.76 17.87 27.97
N ARG A 201 16.97 18.59 28.78
CA ARG A 201 17.28 18.67 30.23
C ARG A 201 16.10 18.97 31.16
N GLN A 202 15.03 18.20 31.12
CA GLN A 202 14.04 18.15 32.22
C GLN A 202 13.54 16.71 32.46
N LEU A 203 14.46 15.82 32.81
CA LEU A 203 14.13 14.49 33.32
C LEU A 203 14.48 14.42 34.81
N GLU A 204 13.99 15.36 35.63
CA GLU A 204 14.14 15.22 37.10
C GLU A 204 13.19 16.04 37.99
N SER A 205 12.34 16.94 37.48
CA SER A 205 11.49 17.79 38.36
C SER A 205 9.97 17.73 38.14
N THR A 206 9.47 16.97 37.15
CA THR A 206 8.07 17.07 36.71
C THR A 206 7.09 16.11 37.41
N VAL A 207 7.43 15.60 38.60
CA VAL A 207 6.49 14.79 39.41
C VAL A 207 5.66 15.65 40.37
N SER A 208 6.05 16.90 40.66
CA SER A 208 5.43 17.65 41.77
C SER A 208 4.51 18.82 41.41
N VAL A 209 4.21 19.09 40.13
CA VAL A 209 3.42 20.28 39.73
C VAL A 209 2.22 19.88 38.87
N LYS A 210 1.30 19.07 39.42
CA LYS A 210 0.09 18.63 38.70
C LYS A 210 -1.23 19.15 39.30
N THR A 211 -1.23 20.24 40.07
CA THR A 211 -2.43 20.65 40.82
C THR A 211 -2.74 22.15 40.90
N SER A 212 -2.15 23.02 40.08
CA SER A 212 -2.36 24.48 40.26
C SER A 212 -2.69 25.29 39.01
N CYS A 213 -3.39 24.72 38.05
CA CYS A 213 -4.08 25.50 37.01
C CYS A 213 -5.44 24.86 36.71
N ARG A 214 -6.39 25.04 37.62
CA ARG A 214 -7.81 24.75 37.40
C ARG A 214 -8.65 25.80 38.10
N SER A 215 -8.86 26.94 37.45
CA SER A 215 -9.98 27.86 37.72
C SER A 215 -9.93 29.07 36.78
N LEU A 216 -10.62 28.96 35.64
CA LEU A 216 -11.56 29.93 35.08
C LEU A 216 -12.17 29.35 33.80
#